data_AF-A0A241VL16-F1
#
_entry.id   AF-A0A241VL16-F1
#
_cell.length_a   1.000
_cell.length_b   1.000
_cell.length_c   1.000
_cell.angle_alpha   90.00
_cell.angle_beta   90.00
_cell.angle_gamma   90.00
#
_symmetry.space_group_name_H-M   'P 1'
#
loop_
_entity.id
_entity.type
_entity.pdbx_description
1 polymer ?
#
loop_
_entity_poly.entity_id
_entity_poly.type
_entity_poly.pdbx_seq_one_letter_code
_entity_poly.pdbx_strand_id
1 'polypeptide(L)'
;MLNIAFISLIVLLVIIIMILLQRKSKTDQHFRSLQENLDHTRVKLAETEAQHDDLNFEISQLRIQNSGLKIQVDKVKKYQDIVDIENYVEHRTLQANGLLEVTKINADIMLQDIKSHIEQVRQFLQQVQKKAQQQAEAGTRAHLKSVYNQVMDQQELEQISQALQHKIQSNKDQFFLPVPNLISQLIDGFDEHAAAQNLLAVRCKIIDAMEQQASAACNYVDEDRRLASIQLFSLVFNSRADLYLAQLNLNNLGELIQALKDDFSLLNMHGIHFSQSQLFESYRDLRVEELKMAAILLQLKQTENAIRESV
;
A
#
# COMPACT_ATOMS: atom_id res chain seq x y z
N MET A 1 -127.18 19.26 12.92
CA MET A 1 -125.94 18.50 12.70
C MET A 1 -125.43 18.51 11.24
N LEU A 2 -126.24 18.78 10.19
CA LEU A 2 -125.81 18.58 8.78
C LEU A 2 -125.12 19.78 8.07
N ASN A 3 -125.49 21.04 8.35
CA ASN A 3 -124.94 22.22 7.62
C ASN A 3 -123.51 22.62 8.02
N ILE A 4 -123.15 22.36 9.28
CA ILE A 4 -121.79 22.63 9.77
C ILE A 4 -120.78 21.69 9.07
N ALA A 5 -121.24 20.51 8.62
CA ALA A 5 -120.38 19.53 7.94
C ALA A 5 -119.93 19.97 6.53
N PHE A 6 -120.79 20.60 5.71
CA PHE A 6 -120.44 20.96 4.33
C PHE A 6 -119.51 22.17 4.22
N ILE A 7 -119.72 23.21 5.05
CA ILE A 7 -118.81 24.36 5.15
C ILE A 7 -117.46 23.90 5.73
N SER A 8 -117.48 22.99 6.71
CA SER A 8 -116.24 22.38 7.20
C SER A 8 -115.49 21.61 6.11
N LEU A 9 -116.20 20.97 5.16
CA LEU A 9 -115.61 20.23 4.04
C LEU A 9 -114.92 21.14 3.00
N ILE A 10 -115.52 22.27 2.64
CA ILE A 10 -114.91 23.21 1.67
C ILE A 10 -113.71 23.92 2.28
N VAL A 11 -113.82 24.33 3.55
CA VAL A 11 -112.67 24.89 4.29
C VAL A 11 -111.56 23.84 4.39
N LEU A 12 -111.89 22.58 4.66
CA LEU A 12 -110.95 21.47 4.61
C LEU A 12 -110.31 21.34 3.22
N LEU A 13 -111.07 21.47 2.13
CA LEU A 13 -110.58 21.33 0.76
C LEU A 13 -109.65 22.48 0.34
N VAL A 14 -109.96 23.73 0.69
CA VAL A 14 -109.08 24.89 0.44
C VAL A 14 -107.81 24.79 1.28
N ILE A 15 -107.92 24.36 2.54
CA ILE A 15 -106.77 24.05 3.39
C ILE A 15 -105.93 22.95 2.73
N ILE A 16 -106.55 21.89 2.18
CA ILE A 16 -105.87 20.83 1.44
C ILE A 16 -105.15 21.39 0.19
N ILE A 17 -105.78 22.22 -0.63
CA ILE A 17 -105.16 22.81 -1.84
C ILE A 17 -104.00 23.74 -1.47
N MET A 18 -104.17 24.56 -0.43
CA MET A 18 -103.10 25.42 0.09
C MET A 18 -101.93 24.59 0.61
N ILE A 19 -102.19 23.49 1.32
CA ILE A 19 -101.18 22.52 1.74
C ILE A 19 -100.50 21.89 0.51
N LEU A 20 -101.23 21.58 -0.56
CA LEU A 20 -100.67 20.99 -1.78
C LEU A 20 -99.78 21.99 -2.56
N LEU A 21 -100.18 23.25 -2.68
CA LEU A 21 -99.36 24.29 -3.33
C LEU A 21 -98.12 24.65 -2.50
N GLN A 22 -98.25 24.73 -1.17
CA GLN A 22 -97.12 24.90 -0.28
C GLN A 22 -96.16 23.70 -0.34
N ARG A 23 -96.70 22.48 -0.41
CA ARG A 23 -95.89 21.27 -0.64
C ARG A 23 -95.16 21.35 -1.98
N LYS A 24 -95.85 21.69 -3.08
CA LYS A 24 -95.23 21.79 -4.40
C LYS A 24 -94.12 22.85 -4.45
N SER A 25 -94.38 24.05 -3.93
CA SER A 25 -93.38 25.12 -3.88
C SER A 25 -92.15 24.72 -3.04
N LYS A 26 -92.36 24.07 -1.89
CA LYS A 26 -91.25 23.49 -1.10
C LYS A 26 -90.51 22.43 -1.89
N THR A 27 -91.21 21.53 -2.58
CA THR A 27 -90.60 20.50 -3.44
C THR A 27 -89.79 21.12 -4.57
N ASP A 28 -90.27 22.18 -5.22
CA ASP A 28 -89.57 22.88 -6.31
C ASP A 28 -88.31 23.60 -5.78
N GLN A 29 -88.38 24.22 -4.60
CA GLN A 29 -87.21 24.80 -3.92
C GLN A 29 -86.17 23.73 -3.55
N HIS A 30 -86.62 22.59 -3.02
CA HIS A 30 -85.76 21.44 -2.73
C HIS A 30 -85.12 20.87 -4.00
N PHE A 31 -85.87 20.82 -5.11
CA PHE A 31 -85.35 20.34 -6.39
C PHE A 31 -84.28 21.28 -6.95
N ARG A 32 -84.51 22.60 -6.88
CA ARG A 32 -83.51 23.61 -7.30
C ARG A 32 -82.25 23.54 -6.44
N SER A 33 -82.37 23.43 -5.12
CA SER A 33 -81.20 23.32 -4.25
C SER A 33 -80.45 21.99 -4.44
N LEU A 34 -81.16 20.89 -4.72
CA LEU A 34 -80.53 19.63 -5.12
C LEU A 34 -79.76 19.78 -6.43
N GLN A 35 -80.32 20.50 -7.41
CA GLN A 35 -79.70 20.71 -8.71
C GLN A 35 -78.45 21.60 -8.60
N GLU A 36 -78.52 22.71 -7.86
CA GLU A 36 -77.36 23.56 -7.58
C GLU A 36 -76.25 22.78 -6.84
N ASN A 37 -76.62 21.95 -5.86
CA ASN A 37 -75.67 21.08 -5.18
C ASN A 37 -75.04 20.07 -6.14
N LEU A 38 -75.83 19.45 -7.02
CA LEU A 38 -75.33 18.52 -8.04
C LEU A 38 -74.35 19.21 -8.99
N ASP A 39 -74.68 20.39 -9.50
CA ASP A 39 -73.81 21.12 -10.42
C ASP A 39 -72.53 21.59 -9.73
N HIS A 40 -72.61 22.08 -8.49
CA HIS A 40 -71.45 22.42 -7.69
C HIS A 40 -70.56 21.20 -7.38
N THR A 41 -71.16 20.03 -7.08
CA THR A 41 -70.39 18.80 -6.89
C THR A 41 -69.72 18.32 -8.18
N ARG A 42 -70.35 18.50 -9.35
CA ARG A 42 -69.75 18.18 -10.65
C ARG A 42 -68.56 19.07 -10.96
N VAL A 43 -68.67 20.38 -10.70
CA VAL A 43 -67.56 21.32 -10.89
C VAL A 43 -66.39 20.96 -9.97
N LYS A 44 -66.66 20.71 -8.68
CA LYS A 44 -65.62 20.28 -7.73
C LYS A 44 -64.99 18.95 -8.14
N LEU A 45 -65.78 17.98 -8.60
CA LEU A 45 -65.27 16.70 -9.07
C LEU A 45 -64.31 16.91 -10.25
N ALA A 46 -64.71 17.69 -11.26
CA ALA A 46 -63.88 18.00 -12.41
C ALA A 46 -62.59 18.75 -12.01
N GLU A 47 -62.65 19.67 -11.06
CA GLU A 47 -61.48 20.38 -10.55
C GLU A 47 -60.53 19.44 -9.80
N THR A 48 -61.06 18.51 -8.99
CA THR A 48 -60.25 17.50 -8.31
C THR A 48 -59.65 16.48 -9.27
N GLU A 49 -60.36 16.12 -10.34
CA GLU A 49 -59.87 15.23 -11.39
C GLU A 49 -58.71 15.89 -12.16
N ALA A 50 -58.86 17.18 -12.53
CA ALA A 50 -57.78 17.93 -13.16
C ALA A 50 -56.54 18.06 -12.27
N GLN A 51 -56.72 18.34 -10.98
CA GLN A 51 -55.61 18.36 -10.01
C GLN A 51 -54.95 16.99 -9.87
N HIS A 52 -55.74 15.92 -9.90
CA HIS A 52 -55.21 14.56 -9.83
C HIS A 52 -54.35 14.23 -11.06
N ASP A 53 -54.79 14.64 -12.25
CA ASP A 53 -54.06 14.45 -13.50
C ASP A 53 -52.74 15.25 -13.53
N ASP A 54 -52.76 16.51 -13.08
CA ASP A 54 -51.56 17.33 -12.95
C ASP A 54 -50.55 16.71 -11.97
N LEU A 55 -51.04 16.24 -10.80
CA LEU A 55 -50.19 15.59 -9.81
C LEU A 55 -49.60 14.28 -10.35
N ASN A 56 -50.39 13.50 -11.10
CA ASN A 56 -49.93 12.27 -11.74
C ASN A 56 -48.86 12.53 -12.80
N PHE A 57 -48.98 13.63 -13.53
CA PHE A 57 -47.97 14.07 -14.48
C PHE A 57 -46.67 14.45 -13.75
N GLU A 58 -46.74 15.22 -12.67
CA GLU A 58 -45.57 15.60 -11.88
C GLU A 58 -44.87 14.38 -11.25
N ILE A 59 -45.64 13.45 -10.67
CA ILE A 59 -45.11 12.17 -10.16
C ILE A 59 -44.39 11.39 -11.25
N SER A 60 -44.92 11.39 -12.47
CA SER A 60 -44.31 10.71 -13.62
C SER A 60 -42.99 11.36 -14.02
N GLN A 61 -42.93 12.70 -14.06
CA GLN A 61 -41.69 13.44 -14.34
C GLN A 61 -40.63 13.19 -13.27
N LEU A 62 -41.00 13.28 -11.99
CA LEU A 62 -40.09 13.01 -10.87
C LEU A 62 -39.58 11.56 -10.91
N ARG A 63 -40.41 10.59 -11.32
CA ARG A 63 -39.99 9.19 -11.50
C ARG A 63 -38.96 9.04 -12.61
N ILE A 64 -39.13 9.75 -13.73
CA ILE A 64 -38.15 9.75 -14.84
C ILE A 64 -36.84 10.42 -14.41
N GLN A 65 -36.91 11.54 -13.69
CA GLN A 65 -35.70 12.20 -13.17
C GLN A 65 -34.96 11.31 -12.17
N ASN A 66 -35.67 10.69 -11.24
CA ASN A 66 -35.07 9.75 -10.28
C ASN A 66 -34.44 8.55 -10.96
N SER A 67 -35.08 7.98 -12.00
CA SER A 67 -34.48 6.88 -12.75
C SER A 67 -33.23 7.32 -13.52
N GLY A 68 -33.25 8.51 -14.13
CA GLY A 68 -32.09 9.12 -14.79
C GLY A 68 -30.92 9.36 -13.84
N LEU A 69 -31.17 9.94 -12.66
CA LEU A 69 -30.17 10.15 -11.61
C LEU A 69 -29.62 8.82 -11.09
N LYS A 70 -30.48 7.82 -10.91
CA LYS A 70 -30.05 6.48 -10.46
C LYS A 70 -29.09 5.82 -11.45
N ILE A 71 -29.35 5.94 -12.76
CA ILE A 71 -28.45 5.44 -13.80
C ILE A 71 -27.10 6.17 -13.76
N GLN A 72 -27.09 7.49 -13.52
CA GLN A 72 -25.83 8.25 -13.39
C GLN A 72 -25.04 7.82 -12.16
N VAL A 73 -25.70 7.65 -11.01
CA VAL A 73 -25.08 7.12 -9.79
C VAL A 73 -24.51 5.72 -10.02
N ASP A 74 -25.26 4.82 -10.68
CA ASP A 74 -24.79 3.46 -10.99
C ASP A 74 -23.59 3.47 -11.96
N LYS A 75 -23.52 4.44 -12.88
CA LYS A 75 -22.34 4.62 -13.75
C LYS A 75 -21.11 5.07 -12.97
N VAL A 76 -21.25 6.01 -12.03
CA VAL A 76 -20.13 6.50 -11.20
C VAL A 76 -19.70 5.48 -10.16
N LYS A 77 -20.65 4.73 -9.60
CA LYS A 77 -20.41 3.68 -8.60
C LYS A 77 -19.47 2.58 -9.09
N LYS A 78 -19.43 2.31 -10.40
CA LYS A 78 -18.48 1.35 -11.01
C LYS A 78 -17.01 1.75 -10.87
N TYR A 79 -16.74 3.03 -10.57
CA TYR A 79 -15.39 3.55 -10.38
C TYR A 79 -15.03 3.72 -8.88
N GLN A 80 -15.91 3.31 -7.96
CA GLN A 80 -15.64 3.37 -6.52
C GLN A 80 -14.39 2.56 -6.15
N ASP A 81 -14.22 1.38 -6.75
CA ASP A 81 -13.05 0.52 -6.52
C ASP A 81 -11.74 1.20 -6.93
N ILE A 82 -11.76 2.08 -7.95
CA ILE A 82 -10.57 2.83 -8.37
C ILE A 82 -10.22 3.88 -7.33
N VAL A 83 -11.21 4.63 -6.82
CA VAL A 83 -11.01 5.62 -5.74
C VAL A 83 -10.52 4.95 -4.46
N ASP A 84 -11.05 3.78 -4.12
CA ASP A 84 -10.63 3.01 -2.95
C ASP A 84 -9.19 2.48 -3.10
N ILE A 85 -8.80 2.05 -4.31
CA ILE A 85 -7.42 1.66 -4.64
C ILE A 85 -6.47 2.86 -4.60
N GLU A 86 -6.87 4.02 -5.13
CA GLU A 86 -6.07 5.25 -5.09
C GLU A 86 -5.79 5.68 -3.64
N ASN A 87 -6.82 5.70 -2.80
CA ASN A 87 -6.69 5.99 -1.36
C ASN A 87 -5.80 4.95 -0.65
N TYR A 88 -5.93 3.67 -0.99
CA TYR A 88 -5.08 2.61 -0.45
C TYR A 88 -3.61 2.76 -0.87
N VAL A 89 -3.35 3.08 -2.14
CA VAL A 89 -1.99 3.33 -2.67
C VAL A 89 -1.39 4.57 -2.03
N GLU A 90 -2.14 5.65 -1.89
CA GLU A 90 -1.69 6.88 -1.23
C GLU A 90 -1.31 6.61 0.23
N HIS A 91 -2.18 5.93 0.99
CA HIS A 91 -1.92 5.58 2.37
C HIS A 91 -0.71 4.64 2.51
N ARG A 92 -0.56 3.65 1.64
CA ARG A 92 0.62 2.75 1.62
C ARG A 92 1.91 3.50 1.27
N THR A 93 1.84 4.48 0.37
CA THR A 93 2.99 5.31 -0.01
C THR A 93 3.41 6.21 1.15
N LEU A 94 2.44 6.80 1.86
CA LEU A 94 2.69 7.59 3.07
C LEU A 94 3.31 6.73 4.19
N GLN A 95 2.82 5.52 4.41
CA GLN A 95 3.41 4.58 5.37
C GLN A 95 4.83 4.16 4.99
N ALA A 96 5.09 3.88 3.71
CA ALA A 96 6.42 3.53 3.22
C ALA A 96 7.41 4.70 3.38
N ASN A 97 6.98 5.92 3.06
CA ASN A 97 7.77 7.13 3.26
C ASN A 97 8.03 7.41 4.74
N GLY A 98 7.02 7.23 5.59
CA GLY A 98 7.18 7.36 7.04
C GLY A 98 8.16 6.34 7.62
N LEU A 99 8.10 5.08 7.17
CA LEU A 99 9.05 4.05 7.58
C LEU A 99 10.47 4.37 7.09
N LEU A 100 10.62 4.88 5.87
CA LEU A 100 11.91 5.32 5.34
C LEU A 100 12.51 6.44 6.20
N GLU A 101 11.73 7.47 6.54
CA GLU A 101 12.18 8.57 7.40
C GLU A 101 12.54 8.11 8.81
N VAL A 102 11.71 7.26 9.44
CA VAL A 102 12.04 6.66 10.74
C VAL A 102 13.31 5.82 10.66
N THR A 103 13.51 5.07 9.58
CA THR A 103 14.73 4.27 9.38
C THR A 103 15.96 5.16 9.23
N LYS A 104 15.86 6.28 8.50
CA LYS A 104 16.95 7.26 8.39
C LYS A 104 17.31 7.88 9.75
N ILE A 105 16.30 8.33 10.51
CA ILE A 105 16.52 8.91 11.85
C ILE A 105 17.21 7.90 12.77
N ASN A 106 16.75 6.64 12.77
CA ASN A 106 17.37 5.58 13.56
C ASN A 106 18.82 5.31 13.10
N ALA A 107 19.08 5.34 11.79
CA ALA A 107 20.43 5.22 11.25
C ALA A 107 21.33 6.39 11.67
N ASP A 108 20.83 7.62 11.67
CA ASP A 108 21.57 8.81 12.12
C ASP A 108 21.97 8.71 13.60
N ILE A 109 21.05 8.28 14.45
CA ILE A 109 21.29 8.08 15.90
C ILE A 109 22.36 7.00 16.09
N MET A 110 22.23 5.85 15.42
CA MET A 110 23.21 4.76 15.51
C MET A 110 24.59 5.20 15.00
N LEU A 111 24.65 5.97 13.92
CA LEU A 111 25.90 6.49 13.38
C LEU A 111 26.59 7.44 14.37
N GLN A 112 25.83 8.28 15.07
CA GLN A 112 26.38 9.15 16.11
C GLN A 112 26.95 8.36 17.29
N ASP A 113 26.25 7.31 17.72
CA ASP A 113 26.69 6.46 18.82
C ASP A 113 27.97 5.67 18.46
N ILE A 114 28.02 5.11 17.25
CA ILE A 114 29.21 4.41 16.74
C ILE A 114 30.41 5.36 16.64
N LYS A 115 30.22 6.59 16.16
CA LYS A 115 31.29 7.59 16.12
C LYS A 115 31.84 7.90 17.52
N SER A 116 30.96 8.05 18.51
CA SER A 116 31.35 8.23 19.91
C SER A 116 32.18 7.03 20.40
N HIS A 117 31.75 5.82 20.09
CA HIS A 117 32.43 4.59 20.51
C HIS A 117 33.80 4.41 19.84
N ILE A 118 33.93 4.70 18.55
CA ILE A 118 35.21 4.68 17.83
C ILE A 118 36.20 5.65 18.48
N GLU A 119 35.78 6.87 18.83
CA GLU A 119 36.65 7.83 19.50
C GLU A 119 37.09 7.36 20.89
N GLN A 120 36.19 6.72 21.65
CA GLN A 120 36.54 6.11 22.93
C GLN A 120 37.60 5.01 22.77
N VAL A 121 37.43 4.12 21.78
CA VAL A 121 38.39 3.05 21.49
C VAL A 121 39.74 3.62 21.04
N ARG A 122 39.75 4.65 20.18
CA ARG A 122 40.99 5.32 19.74
C ARG A 122 41.75 5.92 20.91
N GLN A 123 41.05 6.63 21.81
CA GLN A 123 41.66 7.19 23.01
C GLN A 123 42.21 6.10 23.94
N PHE A 124 41.46 5.01 24.10
CA PHE A 124 41.92 3.85 24.88
C PHE A 124 43.17 3.22 24.28
N LEU A 125 43.19 2.97 22.95
CA LEU A 125 44.34 2.42 22.24
C LEU A 125 45.57 3.32 22.37
N GLN A 126 45.42 4.65 22.25
CA GLN A 126 46.51 5.59 22.48
C GLN A 126 47.04 5.54 23.92
N GLN A 127 46.16 5.44 24.91
CA GLN A 127 46.56 5.30 26.32
C GLN A 127 47.29 3.99 26.57
N VAL A 128 46.80 2.87 26.01
CA VAL A 128 47.43 1.55 26.13
C VAL A 128 48.77 1.53 25.40
N GLN A 129 48.88 2.12 24.21
CA GLN A 129 50.14 2.24 23.48
C GLN A 129 51.18 3.02 24.28
N LYS A 130 50.78 4.15 24.90
CA LYS A 130 51.65 4.95 25.76
C LYS A 130 52.11 4.18 27.00
N LYS A 131 51.22 3.40 27.63
CA LYS A 131 51.53 2.54 28.77
C LYS A 131 52.40 1.34 28.38
N ALA A 132 52.15 0.72 27.22
CA ALA A 132 52.92 -0.41 26.71
C ALA A 132 54.36 -0.02 26.34
N GLN A 133 54.56 1.19 25.77
CA GLN A 133 55.90 1.76 25.57
C GLN A 133 56.66 1.98 26.89
N GLN A 134 55.95 2.19 28.01
CA GLN A 134 56.54 2.36 29.34
C GLN A 134 56.80 1.04 30.08
N GLN A 135 56.12 -0.06 29.71
CA GLN A 135 56.13 -1.35 30.42
C GLN A 135 56.75 -2.50 29.61
N ALA A 136 57.58 -2.20 28.62
CA ALA A 136 58.18 -3.20 27.74
C ALA A 136 59.08 -4.18 28.53
N GLU A 137 58.50 -5.30 28.99
CA GLU A 137 59.03 -6.67 28.87
C GLU A 137 58.06 -7.71 29.50
N ALA A 138 57.95 -8.87 28.84
CA ALA A 138 57.26 -10.12 29.23
C ALA A 138 55.71 -10.20 29.24
N GLY A 139 54.95 -9.09 29.30
CA GLY A 139 53.46 -9.12 29.28
C GLY A 139 52.78 -9.19 27.89
N THR A 140 53.54 -9.40 26.82
CA THR A 140 53.21 -8.96 25.45
C THR A 140 52.09 -9.76 24.77
N ARG A 141 51.88 -11.05 25.11
CA ARG A 141 50.98 -11.92 24.33
C ARG A 141 49.50 -11.69 24.61
N ALA A 142 49.13 -11.49 25.87
CA ALA A 142 47.74 -11.24 26.26
C ALA A 142 47.30 -9.82 25.85
N HIS A 143 48.18 -8.84 25.99
CA HIS A 143 47.93 -7.46 25.55
C HIS A 143 47.85 -7.32 24.02
N LEU A 144 48.69 -8.02 23.25
CA LEU A 144 48.57 -8.03 21.78
C LEU A 144 47.26 -8.63 21.33
N LYS A 145 46.77 -9.69 21.98
CA LYS A 145 45.45 -10.27 21.67
C LYS A 145 44.31 -9.30 21.98
N SER A 146 44.36 -8.57 23.10
CA SER A 146 43.32 -7.59 23.43
C SER A 146 43.36 -6.38 22.49
N VAL A 147 44.54 -5.89 22.14
CA VAL A 147 44.71 -4.79 21.17
C VAL A 147 44.29 -5.23 19.77
N TYR A 148 44.63 -6.44 19.36
CA TYR A 148 44.18 -7.02 18.09
C TYR A 148 42.66 -7.12 18.03
N ASN A 149 42.02 -7.65 19.07
CA ASN A 149 40.56 -7.69 19.16
C ASN A 149 39.95 -6.28 19.08
N GLN A 150 40.51 -5.29 19.79
CA GLN A 150 40.03 -3.91 19.74
C GLN A 150 40.18 -3.24 18.37
N VAL A 151 41.24 -3.57 17.63
CA VAL A 151 41.43 -3.11 16.25
C VAL A 151 40.42 -3.78 15.32
N MET A 152 40.13 -5.06 15.51
CA MET A 152 39.07 -5.76 14.77
C MET A 152 37.70 -5.15 15.08
N ASP A 153 37.37 -4.93 16.35
CA ASP A 153 36.14 -4.25 16.77
C ASP A 153 36.03 -2.85 16.16
N GLN A 154 37.14 -2.09 16.14
CA GLN A 154 37.16 -0.77 15.49
C GLN A 154 36.91 -0.87 13.98
N GLN A 155 37.52 -1.85 13.30
CA GLN A 155 37.32 -2.06 11.87
C GLN A 155 35.87 -2.44 11.54
N GLU A 156 35.23 -3.29 12.36
CA GLU A 156 33.81 -3.64 12.23
C GLU A 156 32.91 -2.42 12.43
N LEU A 157 33.18 -1.59 13.44
CA LEU A 157 32.46 -0.34 13.69
C LEU A 157 32.62 0.66 12.54
N GLU A 158 33.81 0.77 11.95
CA GLU A 158 34.06 1.63 10.79
C GLU A 158 33.27 1.14 9.57
N GLN A 159 33.20 -0.17 9.33
CA GLN A 159 32.37 -0.75 8.26
C GLN A 159 30.87 -0.47 8.47
N ILE A 160 30.37 -0.65 9.70
CA ILE A 160 28.97 -0.36 10.03
C ILE A 160 28.68 1.14 9.88
N SER A 161 29.58 2.01 10.32
CA SER A 161 29.42 3.46 10.15
C SER A 161 29.36 3.87 8.68
N GLN A 162 30.16 3.25 7.81
CA GLN A 162 30.10 3.50 6.37
C GLN A 162 28.78 3.03 5.76
N ALA A 163 28.33 1.82 6.13
CA ALA A 163 27.05 1.29 5.68
C ALA A 163 25.88 2.19 6.09
N LEU A 164 25.84 2.66 7.34
CA LEU A 164 24.84 3.63 7.80
C LEU A 164 24.93 4.96 7.03
N GLN A 165 26.14 5.46 6.79
CA GLN A 165 26.34 6.69 6.03
C GLN A 165 25.79 6.59 4.61
N HIS A 166 25.99 5.45 3.91
CA HIS A 166 25.41 5.21 2.60
C HIS A 166 23.87 5.10 2.63
N LYS A 167 23.27 4.65 3.74
CA LYS A 167 21.81 4.63 3.88
C LYS A 167 21.22 6.03 4.11
N ILE A 168 21.95 6.89 4.82
CA ILE A 168 21.55 8.27 5.10
C ILE A 168 21.75 9.14 3.85
N GLN A 169 22.91 9.02 3.21
CA GLN A 169 23.26 9.77 2.02
C GLN A 169 22.84 8.97 0.80
N SER A 170 21.83 9.43 0.04
CA SER A 170 21.46 8.82 -1.25
C SER A 170 22.55 9.09 -2.31
N ASN A 171 23.74 8.51 -2.14
CA ASN A 171 24.91 8.71 -2.98
C ASN A 171 24.84 7.87 -4.25
N LYS A 172 23.95 8.25 -5.17
CA LYS A 172 23.79 7.56 -6.46
C LYS A 172 25.10 7.61 -7.29
N ASP A 173 25.74 8.78 -7.34
CA ASP A 173 26.90 8.99 -8.22
C ASP A 173 28.22 8.36 -7.73
N GLN A 174 28.27 7.80 -6.52
CA GLN A 174 29.53 7.32 -5.91
C GLN A 174 29.89 5.89 -6.32
N PHE A 175 28.91 5.07 -6.71
CA PHE A 175 29.09 3.64 -6.95
C PHE A 175 28.76 3.30 -8.39
N PHE A 176 29.66 3.67 -9.30
CA PHE A 176 29.52 3.40 -10.73
C PHE A 176 30.22 2.09 -11.12
N LEU A 177 29.46 1.14 -11.66
CA LEU A 177 29.98 -0.10 -12.23
C LEU A 177 29.35 -0.35 -13.61
N PRO A 178 30.08 -0.06 -14.70
CA PRO A 178 29.57 -0.29 -16.05
C PRO A 178 29.36 -1.78 -16.33
N VAL A 179 28.15 -2.16 -16.74
CA VAL A 179 27.85 -3.52 -17.20
C VAL A 179 28.72 -3.95 -18.39
N PRO A 180 29.02 -3.08 -19.38
CA PRO A 180 29.94 -3.45 -20.46
C PRO A 180 31.33 -3.88 -19.99
N ASN A 181 31.83 -3.29 -18.88
CA ASN A 181 33.12 -3.68 -18.30
C ASN A 181 33.07 -5.07 -17.64
N LEU A 182 31.89 -5.51 -17.18
CA LEU A 182 31.72 -6.88 -16.69
C LEU A 182 31.68 -7.86 -17.85
N ILE A 183 31.01 -7.52 -18.96
CA ILE A 183 30.93 -8.37 -20.15
C ILE A 183 32.31 -8.57 -20.78
N SER A 184 33.14 -7.53 -20.83
CA SER A 184 34.50 -7.64 -21.38
C SER A 184 35.44 -8.53 -20.56
N GLN A 185 35.07 -8.87 -19.32
CA GLN A 185 35.79 -9.82 -18.48
C GLN A 185 35.32 -11.27 -18.70
N LEU A 186 34.27 -11.49 -19.48
CA LEU A 186 33.75 -12.82 -19.82
C LEU A 186 34.51 -13.40 -21.02
N ILE A 187 34.36 -14.71 -21.22
CA ILE A 187 34.96 -15.41 -22.35
C ILE A 187 34.39 -14.92 -23.69
N ASP A 188 35.22 -14.96 -24.74
CA ASP A 188 34.79 -14.62 -26.10
C ASP A 188 33.60 -15.50 -26.53
N GLY A 189 32.58 -14.88 -27.11
CA GLY A 189 31.35 -15.56 -27.55
C GLY A 189 30.31 -15.79 -26.44
N PHE A 190 30.48 -15.18 -25.26
CA PHE A 190 29.45 -15.21 -24.22
C PHE A 190 28.18 -14.48 -24.69
N ASP A 191 27.09 -15.23 -24.86
CA ASP A 191 25.83 -14.77 -25.45
C ASP A 191 24.68 -14.70 -24.44
N GLU A 192 23.50 -14.26 -24.90
CA GLU A 192 22.31 -14.14 -24.05
C GLU A 192 21.94 -15.49 -23.40
N HIS A 193 22.07 -16.58 -24.15
CA HIS A 193 21.71 -17.91 -23.67
C HIS A 193 22.66 -18.38 -22.54
N ALA A 194 23.96 -18.19 -22.70
CA ALA A 194 24.94 -18.46 -21.66
C ALA A 194 24.71 -17.59 -20.41
N ALA A 195 24.37 -16.31 -20.58
CA ALA A 195 24.01 -15.41 -19.48
C ALA A 195 22.78 -15.91 -18.71
N ALA A 196 21.74 -16.35 -19.42
CA ALA A 196 20.52 -16.88 -18.81
C ALA A 196 20.78 -18.19 -18.04
N GLN A 197 21.59 -19.09 -18.61
CA GLN A 197 21.97 -20.34 -17.93
C GLN A 197 22.78 -20.08 -16.65
N ASN A 198 23.74 -19.15 -16.68
CA ASN A 198 24.51 -18.79 -15.50
C ASN A 198 23.64 -18.15 -14.41
N LEU A 199 22.71 -17.27 -14.77
CA LEU A 199 21.76 -16.69 -13.82
C LEU A 199 20.89 -17.79 -13.16
N LEU A 200 20.41 -18.76 -13.93
CA LEU A 200 19.67 -19.91 -13.39
C LEU A 200 20.54 -20.76 -12.46
N ALA A 201 21.80 -21.01 -12.82
CA ALA A 201 22.72 -21.78 -11.99
C ALA A 201 22.99 -21.09 -10.65
N VAL A 202 23.16 -19.76 -10.64
CA VAL A 202 23.31 -18.98 -9.39
C VAL A 202 22.04 -19.07 -8.54
N ARG A 203 20.85 -18.95 -9.14
CA ARG A 203 19.58 -19.10 -8.43
C ARG A 203 19.41 -20.49 -7.82
N CYS A 204 19.82 -21.54 -8.52
CA CYS A 204 19.80 -22.91 -7.96
C CYS A 204 20.71 -22.98 -6.73
N LYS A 205 21.93 -22.45 -6.78
CA LYS A 205 22.84 -22.41 -5.62
C LYS A 205 22.25 -21.64 -4.43
N ILE A 206 21.51 -20.57 -4.68
CA ILE A 206 20.81 -19.81 -3.61
C ILE A 206 19.74 -20.68 -2.96
N ILE A 207 18.91 -21.36 -3.75
CA ILE A 207 17.87 -22.28 -3.26
C ILE A 207 18.51 -23.42 -2.46
N ASP A 208 19.54 -24.07 -3.01
CA ASP A 208 20.25 -25.16 -2.35
C ASP A 208 20.85 -24.70 -1.01
N ALA A 209 21.44 -23.50 -0.96
CA ALA A 209 21.98 -22.93 0.27
C ALA A 209 20.90 -22.67 1.32
N MET A 210 19.69 -22.26 0.92
CA MET A 210 18.57 -22.09 1.84
C MET A 210 18.05 -23.44 2.37
N GLU A 211 17.88 -24.43 1.49
CA GLU A 211 17.42 -25.77 1.87
C GLU A 211 18.40 -26.46 2.83
N GLN A 212 19.70 -26.26 2.60
CA GLN A 212 20.78 -26.80 3.44
C GLN A 212 21.08 -25.93 4.67
N GLN A 213 20.32 -24.84 4.91
CA GLN A 213 20.55 -23.90 6.00
C GLN A 213 21.97 -23.29 6.00
N ALA A 214 22.59 -23.23 4.83
CA ALA A 214 23.92 -22.70 4.58
C ALA A 214 23.89 -21.20 4.21
N SER A 215 22.85 -20.49 4.65
CA SER A 215 22.68 -19.04 4.45
C SER A 215 23.07 -18.23 5.69
N ALA A 216 22.80 -18.75 6.89
CA ALA A 216 23.09 -18.10 8.16
C ALA A 216 23.33 -19.12 9.29
N ALA A 217 23.94 -18.66 10.38
CA ALA A 217 24.06 -19.38 11.65
C ALA A 217 23.42 -18.57 12.79
N CYS A 218 23.05 -19.23 13.88
CA CYS A 218 22.72 -18.57 15.15
C CYS A 218 22.90 -19.51 16.34
N ASN A 219 23.03 -18.95 17.55
CA ASN A 219 23.40 -19.67 18.77
C ASN A 219 22.21 -20.07 19.66
N TYR A 220 20.98 -20.11 19.11
CA TYR A 220 19.85 -20.67 19.84
C TYR A 220 20.08 -22.16 20.11
N VAL A 221 19.93 -22.55 21.38
CA VAL A 221 20.02 -23.95 21.82
C VAL A 221 18.82 -24.76 21.35
N ASP A 222 17.65 -24.12 21.34
CA ASP A 222 16.41 -24.70 20.82
C ASP A 222 16.44 -24.75 19.30
N GLU A 223 16.26 -25.95 18.74
CA GLU A 223 16.40 -26.17 17.30
C GLU A 223 15.33 -25.43 16.50
N ASP A 224 14.07 -25.47 16.92
CA ASP A 224 12.98 -24.77 16.22
C ASP A 224 13.22 -23.27 16.16
N ARG A 225 13.64 -22.65 17.27
CA ARG A 225 14.02 -21.23 17.32
C ARG A 225 15.24 -20.93 16.48
N ARG A 226 16.24 -21.82 16.47
CA ARG A 226 17.45 -21.69 15.65
C ARG A 226 17.07 -21.67 14.16
N LEU A 227 16.26 -22.64 13.73
CA LEU A 227 15.78 -22.75 12.36
C LEU A 227 14.93 -21.53 11.96
N ALA A 228 13.98 -21.12 12.80
CA ALA A 228 13.16 -19.95 12.55
C ALA A 228 14.00 -18.67 12.44
N SER A 229 15.06 -18.54 13.24
CA SER A 229 15.95 -17.37 13.20
C SER A 229 16.80 -17.34 11.93
N ILE A 230 17.37 -18.48 11.53
CA ILE A 230 18.10 -18.62 10.26
C ILE A 230 17.18 -18.29 9.09
N GLN A 231 15.95 -18.81 9.08
CA GLN A 231 14.95 -18.53 8.05
C GLN A 231 14.58 -17.05 8.01
N LEU A 232 14.35 -16.42 9.16
CA LEU A 232 14.00 -15.01 9.25
C LEU A 232 15.13 -14.11 8.72
N PHE A 233 16.38 -14.34 9.14
CA PHE A 233 17.53 -13.57 8.67
C PHE A 233 17.74 -13.73 7.16
N SER A 234 17.64 -14.97 6.67
CA SER A 234 17.74 -15.26 5.24
C SER A 234 16.63 -14.59 4.44
N LEU A 235 15.39 -14.61 4.95
CA LEU A 235 14.23 -13.99 4.32
C LEU A 235 14.38 -12.46 4.24
N VAL A 236 14.83 -11.81 5.31
CA VAL A 236 15.04 -10.35 5.32
C VAL A 236 16.09 -9.95 4.29
N PHE A 237 17.22 -10.66 4.26
CA PHE A 237 18.28 -10.39 3.29
C PHE A 237 17.84 -10.64 1.84
N ASN A 238 17.16 -11.76 1.60
CA ASN A 238 16.62 -12.07 0.27
C ASN A 238 15.61 -11.02 -0.18
N SER A 239 14.73 -10.56 0.70
CA SER A 239 13.75 -9.51 0.38
C SER A 239 14.42 -8.21 -0.06
N ARG A 240 15.56 -7.84 0.56
CA ARG A 240 16.37 -6.68 0.13
C ARG A 240 17.01 -6.92 -1.23
N ALA A 241 17.60 -8.09 -1.42
CA ALA A 241 18.24 -8.43 -2.69
C ALA A 241 17.22 -8.52 -3.85
N ASP A 242 16.02 -9.03 -3.61
CA ASP A 242 14.92 -9.10 -4.59
C ASP A 242 14.41 -7.70 -4.95
N LEU A 243 14.30 -6.80 -3.96
CA LEU A 243 14.01 -5.39 -4.20
C LEU A 243 15.05 -4.76 -5.12
N TYR A 244 16.34 -5.04 -4.89
CA TYR A 244 17.42 -4.53 -5.74
C TYR A 244 17.41 -5.11 -7.15
N LEU A 245 17.12 -6.40 -7.31
CA LEU A 245 16.90 -7.00 -8.62
C LEU A 245 15.74 -6.33 -9.37
N ALA A 246 14.64 -6.01 -8.68
CA ALA A 246 13.49 -5.34 -9.29
C ALA A 246 13.79 -3.88 -9.72
N GLN A 247 14.75 -3.22 -9.07
CA GLN A 247 15.18 -1.86 -9.38
C GLN A 247 16.36 -1.79 -10.37
N LEU A 248 16.91 -2.94 -10.76
CA LEU A 248 18.11 -3.04 -11.57
C LEU A 248 17.92 -2.42 -12.96
N ASN A 249 18.86 -1.56 -13.32
CA ASN A 249 19.07 -1.05 -14.66
C ASN A 249 20.57 -1.02 -14.98
N LEU A 250 20.92 -0.64 -16.22
CA LEU A 250 22.32 -0.68 -16.67
C LEU A 250 23.24 0.35 -16.01
N ASN A 251 22.67 1.36 -15.34
CA ASN A 251 23.42 2.48 -14.79
C ASN A 251 23.59 2.39 -13.26
N ASN A 252 22.81 1.57 -12.56
CA ASN A 252 22.77 1.53 -11.10
C ASN A 252 23.33 0.22 -10.48
N LEU A 253 23.94 -0.67 -11.27
CA LEU A 253 24.45 -1.94 -10.75
C LEU A 253 25.43 -1.75 -9.58
N GLY A 254 26.35 -0.79 -9.68
CA GLY A 254 27.32 -0.52 -8.62
C GLY A 254 26.67 -0.08 -7.32
N GLU A 255 25.69 0.83 -7.40
CA GLU A 255 24.88 1.29 -6.27
C GLU A 255 24.14 0.13 -5.59
N LEU A 256 23.49 -0.73 -6.38
CA LEU A 256 22.71 -1.85 -5.86
C LEU A 256 23.59 -2.92 -5.21
N ILE A 257 24.78 -3.19 -5.76
CA ILE A 257 25.75 -4.09 -5.13
C ILE A 257 26.23 -3.51 -3.80
N GLN A 258 26.53 -2.22 -3.73
CA GLN A 258 26.97 -1.60 -2.49
C GLN A 258 25.84 -1.60 -1.45
N ALA A 259 24.63 -1.23 -1.84
CA ALA A 259 23.46 -1.21 -0.96
C ALA A 259 23.16 -2.60 -0.37
N LEU A 260 23.35 -3.67 -1.17
CA LEU A 260 23.23 -5.06 -0.70
C LEU A 260 24.33 -5.44 0.32
N LYS A 261 25.57 -5.01 0.08
CA LYS A 261 26.68 -5.23 1.04
C LYS A 261 26.46 -4.46 2.34
N ASP A 262 25.94 -3.25 2.25
CA ASP A 262 25.61 -2.44 3.42
C ASP A 262 24.48 -3.11 4.24
N ASP A 263 23.43 -3.60 3.59
CA ASP A 263 22.36 -4.36 4.27
C ASP A 263 22.87 -5.64 4.93
N PHE A 264 23.81 -6.35 4.29
CA PHE A 264 24.46 -7.51 4.89
C PHE A 264 25.19 -7.14 6.19
N SER A 265 26.01 -6.09 6.16
CA SER A 265 26.77 -5.63 7.33
C SER A 265 25.84 -5.18 8.47
N LEU A 266 24.80 -4.42 8.16
CA LEU A 266 23.83 -3.94 9.15
C LEU A 266 23.02 -5.09 9.76
N LEU A 267 22.59 -6.06 8.94
CA LEU A 267 21.84 -7.21 9.42
C LEU A 267 22.69 -8.09 10.33
N ASN A 268 23.96 -8.33 9.98
CA ASN A 268 24.89 -9.07 10.84
C ASN A 268 25.18 -8.35 12.15
N MET A 269 25.29 -7.02 12.14
CA MET A 269 25.39 -6.23 13.37
C MET A 269 24.16 -6.42 14.27
N HIS A 270 22.96 -6.31 13.71
CA HIS A 270 21.72 -6.58 14.47
C HIS A 270 21.65 -8.01 14.97
N GLY A 271 22.23 -8.95 14.22
CA GLY A 271 22.43 -10.35 14.56
C GLY A 271 22.92 -10.62 15.99
N ILE A 272 23.77 -9.75 16.53
CA ILE A 272 24.28 -9.82 17.90
C ILE A 272 23.13 -9.90 18.92
N HIS A 273 22.06 -9.13 18.71
CA HIS A 273 20.88 -9.10 19.58
C HIS A 273 19.94 -10.29 19.39
N PHE A 274 20.11 -11.04 18.30
CA PHE A 274 19.29 -12.21 17.96
C PHE A 274 20.07 -13.51 18.12
N SER A 275 20.66 -13.72 19.29
CA SER A 275 21.49 -14.91 19.59
C SER A 275 22.66 -15.09 18.62
N GLN A 276 23.40 -14.01 18.37
CA GLN A 276 24.55 -14.00 17.45
C GLN A 276 24.19 -14.58 16.07
N SER A 277 23.01 -14.21 15.55
CA SER A 277 22.59 -14.60 14.21
C SER A 277 23.49 -13.93 13.18
N GLN A 278 24.02 -14.68 12.21
CA GLN A 278 24.98 -14.15 11.24
C GLN A 278 24.76 -14.80 9.88
N LEU A 279 24.59 -13.97 8.84
CA LEU A 279 24.63 -14.40 7.45
C LEU A 279 26.06 -14.73 7.04
N PHE A 280 26.21 -15.79 6.26
CA PHE A 280 27.50 -16.16 5.71
C PHE A 280 27.89 -15.27 4.53
N GLU A 281 29.17 -14.93 4.47
CA GLU A 281 29.75 -14.18 3.35
C GLU A 281 29.56 -14.88 2.00
N SER A 282 29.68 -16.22 1.99
CA SER A 282 29.40 -17.02 0.79
C SER A 282 27.98 -16.81 0.26
N TYR A 283 27.00 -16.63 1.15
CA TYR A 283 25.61 -16.41 0.79
C TYR A 283 25.38 -14.99 0.26
N ARG A 284 26.01 -13.98 0.88
CA ARG A 284 26.08 -12.61 0.33
C ARG A 284 26.65 -12.61 -1.08
N ASP A 285 27.74 -13.35 -1.30
CA ASP A 285 28.43 -13.37 -2.59
C ASP A 285 27.58 -14.00 -3.70
N LEU A 286 26.78 -15.03 -3.39
CA LEU A 286 25.78 -15.57 -4.32
C LEU A 286 24.75 -14.52 -4.75
N ARG A 287 24.23 -13.71 -3.81
CA ARG A 287 23.27 -12.64 -4.13
C ARG A 287 23.90 -11.50 -4.93
N VAL A 288 25.16 -11.19 -4.68
CA VAL A 288 25.93 -10.22 -5.50
C VAL A 288 26.17 -10.78 -6.91
N GLU A 289 26.49 -12.07 -7.04
CA GLU A 289 26.65 -12.74 -8.32
C GLU A 289 25.34 -12.72 -9.14
N GLU A 290 24.20 -12.94 -8.49
CA GLU A 290 22.89 -12.87 -9.12
C GLU A 290 22.60 -11.48 -9.73
N LEU A 291 22.87 -10.40 -8.99
CA LEU A 291 22.73 -9.03 -9.49
C LEU A 291 23.62 -8.77 -10.72
N LYS A 292 24.86 -9.25 -10.70
CA LYS A 292 25.78 -9.11 -11.84
C LYS A 292 25.28 -9.88 -13.06
N MET A 293 24.86 -11.13 -12.89
CA MET A 293 24.35 -11.96 -13.99
C MET A 293 23.06 -11.40 -14.58
N ALA A 294 22.16 -10.89 -13.75
CA ALA A 294 20.94 -10.23 -14.20
C ALA A 294 21.24 -8.97 -15.03
N ALA A 295 22.23 -8.17 -14.62
CA ALA A 295 22.64 -6.97 -15.35
C ALA A 295 23.26 -7.31 -16.71
N ILE A 296 24.12 -8.32 -16.77
CA ILE A 296 24.70 -8.82 -18.03
C ILE A 296 23.60 -9.28 -18.99
N LEU A 297 22.66 -10.09 -18.51
CA LEU A 297 21.54 -10.56 -19.32
C LEU A 297 20.68 -9.40 -19.85
N LEU A 298 20.44 -8.38 -19.01
CA LEU A 298 19.70 -7.17 -19.40
C LEU A 298 20.42 -6.41 -20.52
N GLN A 299 21.74 -6.22 -20.41
CA GLN A 299 22.55 -5.53 -21.42
C GLN A 299 22.55 -6.27 -22.76
N LEU A 300 22.73 -7.61 -22.73
CA LEU A 300 22.75 -8.43 -23.94
C LEU A 300 21.41 -8.37 -24.68
N LYS A 301 20.28 -8.49 -23.95
CA LYS A 301 18.93 -8.33 -24.52
C LYS A 301 18.70 -6.98 -25.19
N GLN A 302 19.12 -5.90 -24.53
CA GLN A 302 18.98 -4.55 -25.10
C GLN A 302 19.84 -4.37 -26.35
N THR A 303 21.06 -4.91 -26.35
CA THR A 303 21.96 -4.86 -27.51
C THR A 303 21.36 -5.63 -28.69
N GLU A 304 20.80 -6.82 -28.45
CA GLU A 304 20.16 -7.61 -29.51
C GLU A 304 18.89 -6.95 -30.07
N ASN A 305 18.04 -6.37 -29.21
CA ASN A 305 16.86 -5.63 -29.65
C ASN A 305 17.23 -4.40 -30.48
N ALA A 306 18.24 -3.64 -30.08
CA ALA A 306 18.73 -2.49 -30.84
C ALA A 306 19.29 -2.89 -32.22
N ILE A 307 19.95 -4.06 -32.33
CA ILE A 307 20.40 -4.61 -33.60
C ILE A 307 19.19 -5.01 -34.47
N ARG A 308 18.16 -5.64 -33.89
CA ARG A 308 16.94 -6.04 -34.62
C ARG A 308 16.11 -4.85 -35.11
N GLU A 309 16.11 -3.73 -34.40
CA GLU A 309 15.39 -2.50 -34.79
C GLU A 309 16.16 -1.65 -35.83
N SER A 310 17.45 -1.92 -36.03
CA SER A 310 18.30 -1.20 -37.00
C SER A 310 18.50 -1.93 -38.33
N VAL A 311 17.89 -3.11 -38.49
CA VAL A 311 17.85 -3.94 -39.71
C VAL A 311 16.46 -3.93 -40.31
#